data_AF-A0A5E7C4N3-F1
#
_entry.id   AF-A0A5E7C4N3-F1
#
_cell.length_a   1.000
_cell.length_b   1.000
_cell.length_c   1.000
_cell.angle_alpha   90.00
_cell.angle_beta   90.00
_cell.angle_gamma   90.00
#
_symmetry.space_group_name_H-M   'P 1'
#
loop_
_entity.id
_entity.type
_entity.pdbx_description
1 polymer ?
#
loop_
_entity_poly.entity_id
_entity_poly.type
_entity_poly.pdbx_seq_one_letter_code
_entity_poly.pdbx_strand_id
1 'polypeptide(L)'
;MNSSFLVKRNWSSRALFNQISGSGWTNPGIDLKYKNFFMADLFSEYDAINLYHHLHQQRAKFSPQFVLYLDLWFADEKNHSDGFFELIRLLFDSTEEELIDQLKARSGNFDQLEEIFASEFNLLLLFAYDEYTSVKTYKKDTFYNEFGHQNFNLWIKNLIADEAIHFGNAIKILKNNHSSILYKAEDVLHRIAQLENMPYKNTFLFDHDGPHFLLNPEEIGPPVVNDILSILAKG
;
A
#
# COMPACT_ATOMS: atom_id res chain seq x y z
N MET A 1 13.06 -23.66 14.64
CA MET A 1 11.88 -22.79 14.80
C MET A 1 12.34 -21.36 14.57
N ASN A 2 12.02 -20.73 13.44
CA ASN A 2 12.10 -19.28 13.35
C ASN A 2 10.72 -18.77 13.73
N SER A 3 10.55 -18.27 14.95
CA SER A 3 9.41 -17.41 15.23
C SER A 3 9.64 -16.16 14.38
N SER A 4 8.95 -16.06 13.25
CA SER A 4 8.99 -14.87 12.42
C SER A 4 8.66 -13.66 13.29
N PHE A 5 9.54 -12.67 13.34
CA PHE A 5 9.32 -11.40 14.06
C PHE A 5 8.40 -10.44 13.29
N LEU A 6 7.90 -10.89 12.15
CA LEU A 6 6.97 -10.16 11.32
C LEU A 6 5.60 -10.15 11.99
N VAL A 7 4.97 -8.99 11.96
CA VAL A 7 3.66 -8.75 12.56
C VAL A 7 2.62 -8.75 11.44
N LYS A 8 1.41 -9.25 11.72
CA LYS A 8 0.22 -9.11 10.88
C LYS A 8 -0.99 -8.91 11.79
N ARG A 9 -1.97 -8.13 11.32
CA ARG A 9 -3.26 -7.96 12.00
C ARG A 9 -4.31 -8.80 11.28
N ASN A 10 -5.34 -9.19 12.03
CA ASN A 10 -6.43 -9.98 11.49
C ASN A 10 -7.70 -9.15 11.56
N TRP A 11 -8.17 -8.71 10.40
CA TRP A 11 -9.45 -8.01 10.23
C TRP A 11 -9.92 -8.21 8.78
N SER A 12 -11.15 -7.79 8.47
CA SER A 12 -11.73 -7.95 7.13
C SER A 12 -12.52 -6.72 6.72
N SER A 13 -12.14 -6.11 5.60
CA SER A 13 -12.89 -5.01 4.97
C SER A 13 -14.31 -5.46 4.64
N ARG A 14 -14.47 -6.59 3.95
CA ARG A 14 -15.79 -7.14 3.63
C ARG A 14 -16.68 -7.32 4.86
N ALA A 15 -16.12 -7.80 5.98
CA ALA A 15 -16.90 -7.93 7.22
C ALA A 15 -17.39 -6.57 7.76
N LEU A 16 -16.54 -5.52 7.71
CA LEU A 16 -16.92 -4.17 8.10
C LEU A 16 -17.98 -3.57 7.17
N PHE A 17 -17.82 -3.72 5.86
CA PHE A 17 -18.77 -3.23 4.85
C PHE A 17 -20.11 -3.98 4.85
N ASN A 18 -20.10 -5.29 5.15
CA ASN A 18 -21.34 -6.05 5.37
C ASN A 18 -22.12 -5.51 6.57
N GLN A 19 -21.44 -5.13 7.65
CA GLN A 19 -22.09 -4.51 8.81
C GLN A 19 -22.65 -3.12 8.47
N ILE A 20 -21.93 -2.32 7.68
CA ILE A 20 -22.41 -1.00 7.23
C ILE A 20 -23.69 -1.19 6.39
N SER A 21 -23.63 -2.05 5.37
CA SER A 21 -24.76 -2.30 4.47
C SER A 21 -25.96 -2.88 5.20
N GLY A 22 -25.74 -3.75 6.18
CA GLY A 22 -26.80 -4.32 7.02
C GLY A 22 -27.37 -3.39 8.10
N SER A 23 -26.78 -2.21 8.31
CA SER A 23 -27.20 -1.27 9.38
C SER A 23 -28.35 -0.35 8.99
N GLY A 24 -28.78 -0.36 7.72
CA GLY A 24 -29.71 0.64 7.17
C GLY A 24 -29.04 2.00 6.91
N TRP A 25 -27.71 2.03 6.86
CA TRP A 25 -26.95 3.20 6.45
C TRP A 25 -27.38 3.67 5.06
N THR A 26 -27.40 4.99 4.87
CA THR A 26 -27.71 5.62 3.58
C THR A 26 -26.59 6.60 3.24
N ASN A 27 -26.28 6.69 1.95
CA ASN A 27 -25.27 7.62 1.47
C ASN A 27 -25.66 9.07 1.86
N PRO A 28 -24.83 9.80 2.63
CA PRO A 28 -25.15 11.15 3.11
C PRO A 28 -25.14 12.22 2.00
N GLY A 29 -24.98 11.83 0.74
CA GLY A 29 -24.88 12.72 -0.41
C GLY A 29 -23.44 12.91 -0.90
N ILE A 30 -22.61 11.87 -0.80
CA ILE A 30 -21.26 11.87 -1.36
C ILE A 30 -21.33 12.09 -2.87
N ASP A 31 -20.67 13.15 -3.32
CA ASP A 31 -20.69 13.62 -4.71
C ASP A 31 -20.04 12.59 -5.66
N LEU A 32 -20.67 12.38 -6.82
CA LEU A 32 -20.18 11.49 -7.88
C LEU A 32 -18.79 11.85 -8.38
N LYS A 33 -18.33 13.10 -8.22
CA LYS A 33 -16.96 13.49 -8.57
C LYS A 33 -15.89 12.69 -7.81
N TYR A 34 -16.24 12.17 -6.62
CA TYR A 34 -15.35 11.31 -5.82
C TYR A 34 -15.30 9.88 -6.34
N LYS A 35 -16.11 9.48 -7.32
CA LYS A 35 -16.06 8.14 -7.89
C LYS A 35 -14.70 7.86 -8.51
N ASN A 36 -14.19 8.77 -9.35
CA ASN A 36 -12.88 8.60 -9.97
C ASN A 36 -11.75 8.57 -8.94
N PHE A 37 -11.92 9.28 -7.82
CA PHE A 37 -10.99 9.22 -6.70
C PHE A 37 -10.92 7.82 -6.10
N PHE A 38 -12.05 7.29 -5.62
CA PHE A 38 -12.05 5.96 -4.99
C PHE A 38 -11.69 4.85 -5.98
N MET A 39 -11.97 5.03 -7.26
CA MET A 39 -11.52 4.12 -8.31
C MET A 39 -9.99 4.11 -8.44
N ALA A 40 -9.32 5.25 -8.27
CA ALA A 40 -7.86 5.31 -8.28
C ALA A 40 -7.29 4.53 -7.09
N ASP A 41 -7.78 4.76 -5.87
CA ASP A 41 -7.35 4.00 -4.70
C ASP A 41 -7.61 2.50 -4.88
N LEU A 42 -8.80 2.12 -5.35
CA LEU A 42 -9.11 0.71 -5.67
C LEU A 42 -8.11 0.10 -6.64
N PHE A 43 -7.77 0.83 -7.71
CA PHE A 43 -6.86 0.36 -8.73
C PHE A 43 -5.45 0.14 -8.17
N SER A 44 -4.98 1.04 -7.33
CA SER A 44 -3.62 0.99 -6.80
C SER A 44 -3.46 -0.14 -5.82
N GLU A 45 -4.42 -0.28 -4.91
CA GLU A 45 -4.51 -1.41 -3.98
C GLU A 45 -4.66 -2.75 -4.71
N TYR A 46 -5.47 -2.79 -5.78
CA TYR A 46 -5.65 -4.01 -6.58
C TYR A 46 -4.35 -4.42 -7.30
N ASP A 47 -3.59 -3.45 -7.81
CA ASP A 47 -2.38 -3.68 -8.59
C ASP A 47 -1.24 -4.32 -7.80
N ALA A 48 -1.39 -4.45 -6.47
CA ALA A 48 -0.54 -5.30 -5.63
C ALA A 48 -0.43 -6.72 -6.19
N ILE A 49 -1.47 -7.23 -6.86
CA ILE A 49 -1.45 -8.53 -7.55
C ILE A 49 -0.40 -8.61 -8.65
N ASN A 50 -0.17 -7.51 -9.38
CA ASN A 50 0.80 -7.46 -10.46
C ASN A 50 2.22 -7.56 -9.87
N LEU A 51 2.50 -6.77 -8.82
CA LEU A 51 3.79 -6.77 -8.15
C LEU A 51 4.06 -8.12 -7.48
N TYR A 52 3.06 -8.67 -6.76
CA TYR A 52 3.16 -9.96 -6.11
C TYR A 52 3.50 -11.06 -7.12
N HIS A 53 2.77 -11.17 -8.24
CA HIS A 53 3.05 -12.18 -9.25
C HIS A 53 4.42 -12.00 -9.90
N HIS A 54 4.83 -10.76 -10.18
CA HIS A 54 6.15 -10.47 -10.74
C HIS A 54 7.27 -10.95 -9.81
N LEU A 55 7.20 -10.60 -8.52
CA LEU A 55 8.21 -11.01 -7.53
C LEU A 55 8.13 -12.50 -7.18
N HIS A 56 6.93 -13.11 -7.21
CA HIS A 56 6.73 -14.52 -6.89
C HIS A 56 7.50 -15.43 -7.85
N GLN A 57 7.64 -15.05 -9.13
CA GLN A 57 8.44 -15.78 -10.11
C GLN A 57 9.92 -15.87 -9.72
N GLN A 58 10.40 -14.93 -8.90
CA GLN A 58 11.78 -14.81 -8.46
C GLN A 58 11.98 -15.24 -7.00
N ARG A 59 10.95 -15.78 -6.33
CA ARG A 59 10.94 -16.09 -4.89
C ARG A 59 12.12 -16.91 -4.38
N ALA A 60 12.72 -17.76 -5.23
CA ALA A 60 13.87 -18.58 -4.87
C ALA A 60 15.15 -17.76 -4.62
N LYS A 61 15.19 -16.51 -5.10
CA LYS A 61 16.31 -15.58 -4.88
C LYS A 61 16.22 -14.84 -3.55
N PHE A 62 15.06 -14.88 -2.88
CA PHE A 62 14.80 -14.12 -1.67
C PHE A 62 14.89 -15.00 -0.41
N SER A 63 15.21 -14.36 0.70
CA SER A 63 15.22 -14.96 2.03
C SER A 63 13.81 -15.44 2.41
N PRO A 64 13.71 -16.49 3.24
CA PRO A 64 12.41 -16.95 3.75
C PRO A 64 11.60 -15.85 4.45
N GLN A 65 12.29 -14.91 5.11
CA GLN A 65 11.67 -13.78 5.79
C GLN A 65 11.06 -12.78 4.79
N PHE A 66 11.76 -12.47 3.69
CA PHE A 66 11.20 -11.61 2.66
C PHE A 66 10.00 -12.27 1.96
N VAL A 67 10.10 -13.56 1.63
CA VAL A 67 8.97 -14.29 1.02
C VAL A 67 7.75 -14.27 1.94
N LEU A 68 7.95 -14.53 3.25
CA LEU A 68 6.86 -14.44 4.22
C LEU A 68 6.30 -13.02 4.35
N TYR A 69 7.16 -12.00 4.35
CA TYR A 69 6.73 -10.60 4.33
C TYR A 69 5.84 -10.31 3.13
N LEU A 70 6.26 -10.70 1.92
CA LEU A 70 5.52 -10.48 0.68
C LEU A 70 4.16 -11.18 0.68
N ASP A 71 4.08 -12.40 1.23
CA ASP A 71 2.81 -13.14 1.35
C ASP A 71 1.86 -12.47 2.36
N LEU A 72 2.37 -11.94 3.47
CA LEU A 72 1.56 -11.25 4.48
C LEU A 72 1.05 -9.90 3.95
N TRP A 73 1.96 -9.12 3.35
CA TRP A 73 1.69 -7.84 2.70
C TRP A 73 0.60 -7.99 1.64
N PHE A 74 0.79 -8.89 0.67
CA PHE A 74 -0.18 -9.07 -0.41
C PHE A 74 -1.58 -9.48 0.10
N ALA A 75 -1.64 -10.26 1.18
CA ALA A 75 -2.93 -10.61 1.79
C ALA A 75 -3.63 -9.40 2.43
N ASP A 76 -2.88 -8.42 2.93
CA ASP A 76 -3.44 -7.16 3.45
C ASP A 76 -3.87 -6.24 2.29
N GLU A 77 -3.05 -6.07 1.25
CA GLU A 77 -3.42 -5.26 0.05
C GLU A 77 -4.70 -5.76 -0.64
N LYS A 78 -4.86 -7.08 -0.75
CA LYS A 78 -6.13 -7.65 -1.25
C LYS A 78 -7.31 -7.27 -0.38
N ASN A 79 -7.11 -7.23 0.95
CA ASN A 79 -8.15 -6.82 1.87
C ASN A 79 -8.41 -5.31 1.80
N HIS A 80 -7.41 -4.48 1.52
CA HIS A 80 -7.57 -3.05 1.26
C HIS A 80 -8.38 -2.80 -0.02
N SER A 81 -7.98 -3.44 -1.13
CA SER A 81 -8.68 -3.43 -2.41
C SER A 81 -10.15 -3.87 -2.26
N ASP A 82 -10.41 -4.96 -1.51
CA ASP A 82 -11.77 -5.38 -1.16
C ASP A 82 -12.57 -4.28 -0.44
N GLY A 83 -11.93 -3.47 0.40
CA GLY A 83 -12.57 -2.35 1.09
C GLY A 83 -12.99 -1.24 0.14
N PHE A 84 -12.10 -0.79 -0.74
CA PHE A 84 -12.44 0.19 -1.77
C PHE A 84 -13.49 -0.33 -2.74
N PHE A 85 -13.43 -1.62 -3.07
CA PHE A 85 -14.42 -2.27 -3.92
C PHE A 85 -15.83 -2.15 -3.33
N GLU A 86 -16.00 -2.53 -2.06
CA GLU A 86 -17.29 -2.43 -1.38
C GLU A 86 -17.69 -0.96 -1.15
N LEU A 87 -16.74 -0.06 -0.92
CA LEU A 87 -17.00 1.37 -0.78
C LEU A 87 -17.62 1.95 -2.05
N ILE A 88 -17.03 1.67 -3.22
CA ILE A 88 -17.52 2.18 -4.51
C ILE A 88 -18.92 1.66 -4.81
N ARG A 89 -19.18 0.38 -4.54
CA ARG A 89 -20.52 -0.21 -4.67
C ARG A 89 -21.53 0.50 -3.77
N LEU A 90 -21.16 0.73 -2.52
CA LEU A 90 -22.04 1.32 -1.52
C LEU A 90 -22.32 2.81 -1.76
N LEU A 91 -21.34 3.55 -2.28
CA LEU A 91 -21.47 4.99 -2.54
C LEU A 91 -22.13 5.30 -3.88
N PHE A 92 -21.85 4.52 -4.91
CA PHE A 92 -22.15 4.90 -6.29
C PHE A 92 -22.97 3.86 -7.05
N ASP A 93 -23.57 2.91 -6.34
CA ASP A 93 -24.41 1.83 -6.91
C ASP A 93 -23.74 1.10 -8.08
N SER A 94 -22.40 1.03 -8.08
CA SER A 94 -21.65 0.37 -9.15
C SER A 94 -21.83 -1.14 -9.05
N THR A 95 -21.96 -1.80 -10.19
CA THR A 95 -22.16 -3.25 -10.21
C THR A 95 -20.83 -3.98 -9.98
N GLU A 96 -20.92 -5.19 -9.44
CA GLU A 96 -19.75 -6.04 -9.24
C GLU A 96 -19.07 -6.40 -10.56
N GLU A 97 -19.86 -6.64 -11.61
CA GLU A 97 -19.39 -6.97 -12.96
C GLU A 97 -18.56 -5.83 -13.56
N GLU A 98 -19.07 -4.59 -13.54
CA GLU A 98 -18.36 -3.41 -14.06
C GLU A 98 -17.02 -3.16 -13.36
N LEU A 99 -16.96 -3.36 -12.05
CA LEU A 99 -15.72 -3.17 -11.29
C LEU A 99 -14.71 -4.29 -11.61
N ILE A 100 -15.16 -5.54 -11.61
CA ILE A 100 -14.30 -6.69 -11.91
C ILE A 100 -13.70 -6.57 -13.31
N ASP A 101 -14.47 -6.15 -14.31
CA ASP A 101 -13.98 -6.01 -15.68
C ASP A 101 -12.90 -4.92 -15.79
N GLN A 102 -13.07 -3.80 -15.09
CA GLN A 102 -12.05 -2.74 -15.03
C GLN A 102 -10.76 -3.23 -14.36
N LEU A 103 -10.86 -4.01 -13.28
CA LEU A 103 -9.70 -4.55 -12.56
C LEU A 103 -8.93 -5.59 -13.38
N LYS A 104 -9.65 -6.53 -14.00
CA LYS A 104 -9.04 -7.59 -14.83
C LYS A 104 -8.31 -7.08 -16.06
N ALA A 105 -8.69 -5.90 -16.56
CA ALA A 105 -8.04 -5.28 -17.70
C ALA A 105 -6.66 -4.67 -17.37
N ARG A 106 -6.30 -4.59 -16.08
CA ARG A 106 -5.05 -3.97 -15.63
C ARG A 106 -3.88 -4.94 -15.76
N SER A 107 -2.74 -4.40 -16.21
CA SER A 107 -1.47 -5.12 -16.28
C SER A 107 -0.33 -4.19 -15.89
N GLY A 108 0.55 -4.65 -14.99
CA GLY A 108 1.73 -3.92 -14.55
C GLY A 108 2.86 -3.91 -15.58
N ASN A 109 3.58 -2.78 -15.71
CA ASN A 109 4.87 -2.70 -16.40
C ASN A 109 5.98 -2.37 -15.39
N PHE A 110 6.99 -3.24 -15.30
CA PHE A 110 8.08 -3.16 -14.33
C PHE A 110 9.45 -2.82 -14.96
N ASP A 111 9.50 -2.47 -16.24
CA ASP A 111 10.75 -2.30 -17.01
C ASP A 111 11.69 -1.26 -16.37
N GLN A 112 11.12 -0.22 -15.75
CA GLN A 112 11.87 0.85 -15.08
C GLN A 112 12.35 0.48 -13.66
N LEU A 113 11.90 -0.66 -13.13
CA LEU A 113 12.17 -1.10 -11.77
C LEU A 113 13.14 -2.29 -11.70
N GLU A 114 13.58 -2.83 -12.84
CA GLU A 114 14.42 -4.03 -12.91
C GLU A 114 15.69 -3.93 -12.03
N GLU A 115 16.34 -2.78 -12.00
CA GLU A 115 17.55 -2.59 -11.19
C GLU A 115 17.26 -2.58 -9.69
N ILE A 116 16.11 -2.04 -9.27
CA ILE A 116 15.66 -2.11 -7.88
C ILE A 116 15.30 -3.55 -7.53
N PHE A 117 14.67 -4.30 -8.45
CA PHE A 117 14.26 -5.68 -8.22
C PHE A 117 15.41 -6.68 -8.21
N ALA A 118 16.61 -6.27 -8.62
CA ALA A 118 17.79 -7.12 -8.66
C ALA A 118 18.31 -7.57 -7.27
N SER A 119 17.87 -6.91 -6.19
CA SER A 119 18.34 -7.19 -4.83
C SER A 119 17.20 -7.12 -3.81
N GLU A 120 17.16 -8.09 -2.90
CA GLU A 120 16.24 -8.05 -1.75
C GLU A 120 16.40 -6.77 -0.92
N PHE A 121 17.64 -6.29 -0.75
CA PHE A 121 17.92 -5.06 0.00
C PHE A 121 17.23 -3.84 -0.65
N ASN A 122 17.34 -3.72 -1.96
CA ASN A 122 16.73 -2.63 -2.72
C ASN A 122 15.19 -2.74 -2.70
N LEU A 123 14.65 -3.95 -2.84
CA LEU A 123 13.22 -4.20 -2.72
C LEU A 123 12.67 -3.82 -1.35
N LEU A 124 13.35 -4.22 -0.26
CA LEU A 124 12.92 -3.86 1.09
C LEU A 124 12.94 -2.35 1.33
N LEU A 125 13.92 -1.62 0.77
CA LEU A 125 13.94 -0.16 0.83
C LEU A 125 12.83 0.47 0.00
N LEU A 126 12.51 -0.11 -1.15
CA LEU A 126 11.39 0.31 -1.99
C LEU A 126 10.06 0.14 -1.26
N PHE A 127 9.78 -1.05 -0.72
CA PHE A 127 8.61 -1.28 0.12
C PHE A 127 8.59 -0.32 1.31
N ALA A 128 9.70 -0.18 2.05
CA ALA A 128 9.74 0.75 3.19
C ALA A 128 9.43 2.21 2.78
N TYR A 129 9.84 2.63 1.59
CA TYR A 129 9.55 3.96 1.07
C TYR A 129 8.08 4.12 0.67
N ASP A 130 7.54 3.17 -0.08
CA ASP A 130 6.17 3.17 -0.58
C ASP A 130 5.17 3.14 0.59
N GLU A 131 5.30 2.14 1.47
CA GLU A 131 4.45 1.94 2.65
C GLU A 131 4.46 3.14 3.61
N TYR A 132 5.64 3.75 3.82
CA TYR A 132 5.73 4.94 4.68
C TYR A 132 5.02 6.14 4.04
N THR A 133 5.06 6.23 2.71
CA THR A 133 4.36 7.28 1.96
C THR A 133 2.85 7.06 2.03
N SER A 134 2.35 5.83 1.84
CA SER A 134 0.95 5.45 2.06
C SER A 134 0.45 5.81 3.47
N VAL A 135 1.22 5.51 4.52
CA VAL A 135 0.89 5.93 5.90
C VAL A 135 0.69 7.45 6.00
N LYS A 136 1.55 8.24 5.36
CA LYS A 136 1.46 9.70 5.40
C LYS A 136 0.26 10.21 4.62
N THR A 137 -0.03 9.62 3.46
CA THR A 137 -1.18 9.96 2.62
C THR A 137 -2.49 9.66 3.35
N TYR A 138 -2.71 8.42 3.79
CA TYR A 138 -3.96 8.04 4.45
C TYR A 138 -4.20 8.72 5.79
N LYS A 139 -3.15 9.07 6.55
CA LYS A 139 -3.32 9.83 7.80
C LYS A 139 -3.90 11.22 7.60
N LYS A 140 -3.72 11.82 6.42
CA LYS A 140 -4.36 13.10 6.08
C LYS A 140 -5.81 12.92 5.64
N ASP A 141 -6.19 11.70 5.26
CA ASP A 141 -7.53 11.41 4.78
C ASP A 141 -8.55 11.31 5.91
N THR A 142 -9.12 12.47 6.23
CA THR A 142 -10.19 12.60 7.22
C THR A 142 -11.59 12.41 6.61
N PHE A 143 -11.69 12.20 5.30
CA PHE A 143 -12.95 12.17 4.54
C PHE A 143 -13.93 11.11 5.05
N TYR A 144 -13.42 9.93 5.43
CA TYR A 144 -14.23 8.82 5.92
C TYR A 144 -15.01 9.13 7.22
N ASN A 145 -14.60 10.16 7.98
CA ASN A 145 -15.34 10.59 9.17
C ASN A 145 -16.71 11.19 8.82
N GLU A 146 -16.86 11.73 7.61
CA GLU A 146 -18.07 12.39 7.15
C GLU A 146 -19.18 11.40 6.75
N PHE A 147 -18.86 10.11 6.64
CA PHE A 147 -19.82 9.09 6.21
C PHE A 147 -20.82 8.68 7.31
N GLY A 148 -20.60 9.08 8.56
CA GLY A 148 -21.57 8.93 9.64
C GLY A 148 -21.72 7.52 10.23
N HIS A 149 -21.03 6.50 9.71
CA HIS A 149 -20.98 5.16 10.31
C HIS A 149 -19.58 4.84 10.84
N GLN A 150 -19.48 4.43 12.11
CA GLN A 150 -18.19 4.21 12.80
C GLN A 150 -17.26 3.20 12.10
N ASN A 151 -17.82 2.23 11.37
CA ASN A 151 -17.02 1.22 10.67
C ASN A 151 -16.21 1.78 9.50
N PHE A 152 -16.58 2.92 8.90
CA PHE A 152 -15.72 3.57 7.90
C PHE A 152 -14.42 4.06 8.54
N ASN A 153 -14.53 4.69 9.71
CA ASN A 153 -13.37 5.12 10.49
C ASN A 153 -12.55 3.95 11.02
N LEU A 154 -13.20 2.84 11.41
CA LEU A 154 -12.49 1.63 11.82
C LEU A 154 -11.74 1.01 10.63
N TRP A 155 -12.36 0.98 9.45
CA TRP A 155 -11.76 0.46 8.23
C TRP A 155 -10.48 1.23 7.86
N ILE A 156 -10.56 2.56 7.70
CA ILE A 156 -9.37 3.35 7.33
C ILE A 156 -8.28 3.31 8.41
N LYS A 157 -8.64 3.27 9.70
CA LYS A 157 -7.67 3.09 10.78
C LYS A 157 -6.98 1.73 10.72
N ASN A 158 -7.70 0.69 10.30
CA ASN A 158 -7.12 -0.62 10.15
C ASN A 158 -6.16 -0.64 8.96
N LEU A 159 -6.57 -0.11 7.81
CA LEU A 159 -5.72 0.05 6.62
C LEU A 159 -4.42 0.78 6.97
N ILE A 160 -4.50 1.99 7.55
CA ILE A 160 -3.31 2.78 7.95
C ILE A 160 -2.35 2.00 8.88
N ALA A 161 -2.90 1.17 9.77
CA ALA A 161 -2.08 0.40 10.68
C ALA A 161 -1.47 -0.86 10.04
N ASP A 162 -2.03 -1.35 8.93
CA ASP A 162 -1.41 -2.40 8.11
C ASP A 162 -0.23 -1.82 7.31
N GLU A 163 -0.40 -0.68 6.63
CA GLU A 163 0.71 0.05 5.96
C GLU A 163 1.90 0.29 6.93
N ALA A 164 1.58 0.74 8.16
CA ALA A 164 2.60 0.97 9.19
C ALA A 164 3.30 -0.33 9.64
N ILE A 165 2.59 -1.46 9.61
CA ILE A 165 3.15 -2.79 9.89
C ILE A 165 4.01 -3.26 8.72
N HIS A 166 3.61 -3.04 7.49
CA HIS A 166 4.38 -3.40 6.30
C HIS A 166 5.72 -2.66 6.29
N PHE A 167 5.67 -1.33 6.48
CA PHE A 167 6.84 -0.50 6.73
C PHE A 167 7.72 -1.07 7.86
N GLY A 168 7.13 -1.31 9.03
CA GLY A 168 7.85 -1.81 10.20
C GLY A 168 8.48 -3.19 9.98
N ASN A 169 7.82 -4.07 9.24
CA ASN A 169 8.32 -5.38 8.89
C ASN A 169 9.52 -5.27 7.92
N ALA A 170 9.43 -4.43 6.89
CA ALA A 170 10.53 -4.16 5.97
C ALA A 170 11.78 -3.65 6.71
N ILE A 171 11.62 -2.67 7.61
CA ILE A 171 12.70 -2.14 8.47
C ILE A 171 13.34 -3.24 9.32
N LYS A 172 12.53 -4.11 9.95
CA LYS A 172 13.06 -5.21 10.77
C LYS A 172 13.86 -6.20 9.94
N ILE A 173 13.42 -6.53 8.71
CA ILE A 173 14.18 -7.41 7.81
C ILE A 173 15.49 -6.74 7.39
N LEU A 174 15.46 -5.45 7.02
CA LEU A 174 16.65 -4.68 6.68
C LEU A 174 17.69 -4.72 7.81
N LYS A 175 17.28 -4.45 9.05
CA LYS A 175 18.19 -4.49 10.21
C LYS A 175 18.71 -5.89 10.52
N ASN A 176 17.87 -6.92 10.40
CA ASN A 176 18.27 -8.27 10.77
C ASN A 176 19.12 -8.97 9.71
N ASN A 177 18.76 -8.83 8.43
CA ASN A 177 19.38 -9.58 7.33
C ASN A 177 20.44 -8.77 6.58
N HIS A 178 20.35 -7.44 6.61
CA HIS A 178 21.15 -6.55 5.76
C HIS A 178 21.92 -5.48 6.54
N SER A 179 22.10 -5.66 7.86
CA SER A 179 22.80 -4.70 8.74
C SER A 179 24.18 -4.27 8.23
N SER A 180 24.95 -5.20 7.67
CA SER A 180 26.31 -4.95 7.18
C SER A 180 26.36 -4.03 5.95
N ILE A 181 25.24 -3.83 5.25
CA ILE A 181 25.15 -3.00 4.04
C ILE A 181 24.17 -1.83 4.20
N LEU A 182 23.64 -1.57 5.39
CA LEU A 182 22.72 -0.45 5.65
C LEU A 182 23.31 0.92 5.30
N TYR A 183 24.64 1.07 5.31
CA TYR A 183 25.30 2.31 4.87
C TYR A 183 25.01 2.68 3.40
N LYS A 184 24.51 1.74 2.58
CA LYS A 184 24.10 1.98 1.19
C LYS A 184 22.65 2.46 1.07
N ALA A 185 21.88 2.48 2.16
CA ALA A 185 20.44 2.75 2.10
C ALA A 185 20.15 4.15 1.58
N GLU A 186 20.95 5.15 1.93
CA GLU A 186 20.77 6.54 1.50
C GLU A 186 20.79 6.68 -0.04
N ASP A 187 21.83 6.17 -0.69
CA ASP A 187 21.95 6.21 -2.14
C ASP A 187 20.77 5.49 -2.83
N VAL A 188 20.37 4.33 -2.30
CA VAL A 188 19.26 3.54 -2.88
C VAL A 188 17.92 4.24 -2.68
N LEU A 189 17.66 4.80 -1.49
CA LEU A 189 16.43 5.53 -1.20
C LEU A 189 16.31 6.81 -2.01
N HIS A 190 17.41 7.54 -2.24
CA HIS A 190 17.40 8.69 -3.14
C HIS A 190 17.08 8.31 -4.58
N ARG A 191 17.56 7.16 -5.05
CA ARG A 191 17.21 6.64 -6.38
C ARG A 191 15.74 6.24 -6.45
N ILE A 192 15.22 5.58 -5.42
CA ILE A 192 13.79 5.25 -5.29
C ILE A 192 12.93 6.52 -5.33
N ALA A 193 13.28 7.53 -4.55
CA ALA A 193 12.57 8.80 -4.50
C ALA A 193 12.52 9.54 -5.85
N GLN A 194 13.48 9.33 -6.74
CA GLN A 194 13.47 9.91 -8.09
C GLN A 194 12.41 9.28 -9.00
N LEU A 195 11.96 8.05 -8.68
CA LEU A 195 10.98 7.30 -9.46
C LEU A 195 9.54 7.79 -9.23
N GLU A 196 9.28 8.54 -8.15
CA GLU A 196 7.94 9.09 -7.84
C GLU A 196 7.33 9.95 -8.94
N ASN A 197 8.16 10.64 -9.73
CA ASN A 197 7.66 11.52 -10.78
C ASN A 197 7.38 10.77 -12.09
N MET A 198 7.48 9.44 -12.10
CA MET A 198 7.24 8.64 -13.29
C MET A 198 5.74 8.35 -13.45
N PRO A 199 5.22 8.27 -14.68
CA PRO A 199 3.81 7.93 -14.89
C PRO A 199 3.49 6.55 -14.29
N TYR A 200 2.44 6.46 -13.47
CA TYR A 200 2.00 5.22 -12.87
C TYR A 200 1.79 4.11 -13.90
N LYS A 201 2.31 2.91 -13.61
CA LYS A 201 2.35 1.75 -14.53
C LYS A 201 1.58 0.55 -14.02
N ASN A 202 0.57 0.75 -13.18
CA ASN A 202 -0.23 -0.32 -12.56
C ASN A 202 0.63 -1.31 -11.75
N THR A 203 1.65 -0.77 -11.08
CA THR A 203 2.69 -1.53 -10.39
C THR A 203 2.44 -1.67 -8.90
N PHE A 204 1.33 -1.14 -8.38
CA PHE A 204 1.13 -0.75 -6.96
C PHE A 204 2.02 0.43 -6.55
N LEU A 205 3.33 0.30 -6.80
CA LEU A 205 4.37 1.24 -6.40
C LEU A 205 4.18 2.64 -6.99
N PHE A 206 4.48 3.66 -6.18
CA PHE A 206 4.52 5.07 -6.54
C PHE A 206 3.18 5.65 -7.03
N ASP A 207 2.05 5.14 -6.56
CA ASP A 207 0.74 5.75 -6.81
C ASP A 207 0.29 6.69 -5.68
N HIS A 208 1.14 7.65 -5.34
CA HIS A 208 0.88 8.57 -4.23
C HIS A 208 0.23 9.90 -4.68
N ASP A 209 -0.02 10.07 -5.99
CA ASP A 209 -0.59 11.28 -6.60
C ASP A 209 -2.13 11.32 -6.58
N GLY A 210 -2.75 10.63 -5.61
CA GLY A 210 -4.21 10.59 -5.44
C GLY A 210 -4.84 11.97 -5.13
N PRO A 211 -6.08 12.24 -5.60
CA PRO A 211 -6.69 13.56 -5.59
C PRO A 211 -7.14 14.09 -4.21
N HIS A 212 -7.03 13.30 -3.14
CA HIS A 212 -7.49 13.71 -1.80
C HIS A 212 -6.41 14.46 -1.01
N PHE A 213 -5.17 13.98 -1.05
CA PHE A 213 -4.07 14.59 -0.30
C PHE A 213 -2.76 14.37 -1.02
N LEU A 214 -2.53 15.14 -2.08
CA LEU A 214 -1.20 15.26 -2.66
C LEU A 214 -0.24 15.63 -1.54
N LEU A 215 0.69 14.73 -1.24
CA LEU A 215 1.85 15.11 -0.45
C LEU A 215 2.55 16.20 -1.25
N ASN A 216 2.79 17.35 -0.61
CA ASN A 216 3.57 18.37 -1.27
C ASN A 216 4.98 17.80 -1.54
N PRO A 217 5.73 18.33 -2.53
CA PRO A 217 7.13 17.94 -2.75
C PRO A 217 8.02 18.06 -1.49
N GLU A 218 7.56 18.83 -0.49
CA GLU A 218 8.18 19.02 0.82
C GLU A 218 7.84 17.91 1.83
N GLU A 219 7.01 16.93 1.45
CA GLU A 219 6.52 15.85 2.29
C GLU A 219 6.82 14.45 1.73
N ILE A 220 7.13 14.36 0.43
CA ILE A 220 7.52 13.16 -0.31
C ILE A 220 8.97 13.29 -0.81
N GLY A 221 9.64 12.19 -1.16
CA GLY A 221 11.03 12.22 -1.61
C GLY A 221 11.99 12.45 -0.44
N PRO A 222 12.84 13.50 -0.43
CA PRO A 222 13.86 13.70 0.60
C PRO A 222 13.39 13.62 2.06
N PRO A 223 12.22 14.16 2.47
CA PRO A 223 11.69 14.00 3.82
C PRO A 223 11.43 12.53 4.19
N VAL A 224 10.79 11.75 3.30
CA VAL A 224 10.56 10.32 3.51
C VAL A 224 11.89 9.57 3.61
N VAL A 225 12.85 9.87 2.74
CA VAL A 225 14.20 9.30 2.80
C VAL A 225 14.85 9.57 4.16
N ASN A 226 14.82 10.81 4.62
CA ASN A 226 15.41 11.20 5.91
C ASN A 226 14.75 10.51 7.10
N ASP A 227 13.42 10.38 7.09
CA ASP A 227 12.68 9.69 8.14
C ASP A 227 13.07 8.20 8.21
N ILE A 228 13.13 7.54 7.05
CA ILE A 228 13.53 6.12 6.94
C ILE A 228 14.97 5.93 7.42
N LEU A 229 15.91 6.77 6.97
CA LEU A 229 17.31 6.71 7.40
C LEU A 229 17.45 6.91 8.92
N SER A 230 16.70 7.86 9.49
CA SER A 230 16.64 8.08 10.94
C SER A 230 16.14 6.85 11.70
N ILE A 231 15.13 6.16 11.16
CA ILE A 231 14.59 4.92 11.74
C ILE A 231 15.57 3.75 11.61
N LEU A 232 16.28 3.63 10.48
CA LEU A 232 17.32 2.63 10.26
C LEU A 232 18.53 2.84 11.19
N ALA A 233 18.89 4.09 11.47
CA ALA A 233 20.00 4.45 12.36
C ALA A 233 19.71 4.20 13.85
N LYS A 234 18.44 4.22 14.26
CA LYS A 234 18.04 3.87 15.64
C LYS A 234 18.17 2.36 15.83
N GLY A 235 18.93 1.90 16.82
CA GLY A 235 19.05 0.47 17.17
C GLY A 235 17.72 -0.11 17.61
#